data_AF-A0A3C1EXH9-F1
#
_entry.id   AF-A0A3C1EXH9-F1
#
_cell.length_a   1.000
_cell.length_b   1.000
_cell.length_c   1.000
_cell.angle_alpha   90.00
_cell.angle_beta   90.00
_cell.angle_gamma   90.00
#
_symmetry.space_group_name_H-M   'P 1'
#
loop_
_entity.id
_entity.type
_entity.pdbx_description
1 polymer ?
#
loop_
_entity_poly.entity_id
_entity_poly.type
_entity_poly.pdbx_seq_one_letter_code
_entity_poly.pdbx_strand_id
1 'polypeptide(L)'
;MKSKLAIMSFVLGLISFVQLFGIEKAVLAIIFGTIALKEIVSDQKLAGKNYAYSAIIISSLYILIVIVLLIIKGPDMLKYIGMMR
;
A
#
# COMPACT_ATOMS: atom_id res chain seq x y z
N MET A 1 -19.83 -14.71 -0.12
CA MET A 1 -19.36 -13.80 0.97
C MET A 1 -18.21 -12.95 0.44
N LYS A 2 -18.08 -11.69 0.85
CA LYS A 2 -16.90 -10.88 0.47
C LYS A 2 -15.69 -11.30 1.30
N SER A 3 -14.52 -11.44 0.70
CA SER A 3 -13.30 -11.79 1.46
C SER A 3 -12.94 -10.65 2.42
N LYS A 4 -12.89 -10.94 3.72
CA LYS A 4 -12.52 -9.97 4.77
C LYS A 4 -11.10 -9.42 4.55
N LEU A 5 -10.20 -10.25 4.02
CA LEU A 5 -8.82 -9.86 3.72
C LEU A 5 -8.74 -8.84 2.57
N ALA A 6 -9.60 -8.96 1.55
CA ALA A 6 -9.65 -7.99 0.46
C ALA A 6 -10.09 -6.60 0.95
N ILE A 7 -11.03 -6.56 1.88
CA ILE A 7 -11.51 -5.31 2.49
C ILE A 7 -10.41 -4.72 3.39
N MET A 8 -9.76 -5.54 4.23
CA MET A 8 -8.64 -5.09 5.07
C MET A 8 -7.48 -4.53 4.24
N SER A 9 -7.08 -5.23 3.18
CA SER A 9 -6.04 -4.77 2.26
C SER A 9 -6.37 -3.42 1.64
N PHE A 10 -7.63 -3.23 1.20
CA PHE A 10 -8.08 -1.98 0.61
C PHE A 10 -8.05 -0.81 1.61
N VAL A 11 -8.52 -1.04 2.85
CA VAL A 11 -8.50 -0.04 3.92
C VAL A 11 -7.07 0.30 4.33
N LEU A 12 -6.19 -0.70 4.46
CA LEU A 12 -4.77 -0.49 4.73
C LEU A 12 -4.10 0.33 3.62
N GLY A 13 -4.40 0.03 2.36
CA GLY A 13 -3.92 0.80 1.21
C GLY A 13 -4.33 2.27 1.28
N LEU A 14 -5.58 2.56 1.63
CA LEU A 14 -6.05 3.94 1.82
C LEU A 14 -5.37 4.65 3.00
N ILE A 15 -5.24 3.97 4.15
CA ILE A 15 -4.58 4.53 5.33
C ILE A 15 -3.09 4.81 5.07
N SER A 16 -2.47 4.08 4.15
CA SER A 16 -1.08 4.29 3.75
C SER A 16 -0.82 5.72 3.25
N PHE A 17 -1.81 6.39 2.65
CA PHE A 17 -1.67 7.75 2.14
C PHE A 17 -1.73 8.84 3.21
N VAL A 18 -2.22 8.52 4.42
CA VAL A 18 -2.45 9.52 5.49
C VAL A 18 -1.15 9.84 6.25
N GLN A 19 -0.14 8.97 6.18
CA GLN A 19 1.06 9.08 7.00
C GLN A 19 2.33 8.92 6.15
N LEU A 20 3.31 9.80 6.28
CA LEU A 20 4.56 9.81 5.49
C LEU A 20 5.38 8.50 5.60
N PHE A 21 5.33 7.82 6.74
CA PHE A 21 5.89 6.47 6.96
C PHE A 21 4.90 5.34 6.58
N GLY A 22 3.89 5.64 5.78
CA GLY A 22 2.86 4.68 5.33
C GLY A 22 3.40 3.55 4.43
N ILE A 23 4.70 3.52 4.15
CA ILE A 23 5.35 2.47 3.34
C ILE A 23 5.11 1.09 3.96
N GLU A 24 5.24 0.95 5.28
CA GLU A 24 5.02 -0.32 5.99
C GLU A 24 3.58 -0.80 5.79
N LYS A 25 2.61 0.11 5.86
CA LYS A 25 1.18 -0.17 5.65
C LYS A 25 0.90 -0.50 4.18
N ALA A 26 1.56 0.17 3.24
CA ALA A 26 1.43 -0.10 1.81
C ALA A 26 1.97 -1.49 1.45
N VAL A 27 3.12 -1.90 2.02
CA VAL A 27 3.67 -3.24 1.84
C VAL A 27 2.70 -4.29 2.40
N LEU A 28 2.17 -4.07 3.62
CA LEU A 28 1.16 -4.96 4.20
C LEU A 28 -0.11 -5.04 3.34
N ALA A 29 -0.58 -3.91 2.80
CA ALA A 29 -1.72 -3.86 1.90
C ALA A 29 -1.49 -4.70 0.64
N ILE A 30 -0.29 -4.64 0.04
CA ILE A 30 0.08 -5.45 -1.13
C ILE A 30 0.12 -6.95 -0.78
N ILE A 31 0.73 -7.32 0.35
CA ILE A 31 0.82 -8.72 0.79
C ILE A 31 -0.59 -9.27 1.04
N PHE A 32 -1.41 -8.59 1.85
CA PHE A 32 -2.78 -9.03 2.12
C PHE A 32 -3.65 -9.00 0.87
N GLY A 33 -3.44 -8.06 -0.04
CA GLY A 33 -4.14 -8.00 -1.32
C GLY A 33 -3.81 -9.19 -2.20
N THR A 34 -2.54 -9.57 -2.27
CA THR A 34 -2.07 -10.73 -3.05
C THR A 34 -2.58 -12.05 -2.46
N ILE A 35 -2.54 -12.19 -1.14
CA ILE A 35 -3.10 -13.36 -0.44
C ILE A 35 -4.60 -13.44 -0.69
N ALA A 36 -5.33 -12.33 -0.52
CA ALA A 36 -6.77 -12.28 -0.78
C ALA A 36 -7.09 -12.62 -2.23
N LEU A 37 -6.30 -12.14 -3.20
CA LEU A 37 -6.51 -12.46 -4.61
C LEU A 37 -6.34 -13.97 -4.85
N LYS A 38 -5.30 -14.58 -4.27
CA LYS A 38 -5.02 -16.01 -4.38
C LYS A 38 -6.12 -16.85 -3.74
N GLU A 39 -6.63 -16.42 -2.58
CA GLU A 39 -7.73 -17.05 -1.87
C GLU A 39 -9.05 -16.97 -2.66
N ILE A 40 -9.34 -15.82 -3.27
CA ILE A 40 -10.55 -15.63 -4.10
C ILE A 40 -10.46 -16.38 -5.45
N VAL A 41 -9.25 -16.58 -5.98
CA VAL A 41 -9.03 -17.41 -7.18
C VAL A 41 -9.17 -18.90 -6.85
N SER A 42 -8.64 -19.32 -5.70
CA SER A 42 -8.69 -20.72 -5.24
C SER A 42 -10.08 -21.13 -4.76
N ASP A 43 -10.82 -20.22 -4.14
CA ASP A 43 -12.15 -20.47 -3.58
C ASP A 43 -13.20 -19.65 -4.37
N GLN A 44 -13.78 -20.27 -5.40
CA GLN A 44 -14.73 -19.60 -6.32
C GLN A 44 -16.02 -19.06 -5.63
N LYS A 45 -16.22 -19.32 -4.32
CA LYS A 45 -17.32 -18.79 -3.50
C LYS A 45 -17.06 -17.39 -2.94
N LEU A 46 -15.82 -16.90 -2.98
CA LEU A 46 -15.47 -15.58 -2.48
C LEU A 46 -15.63 -14.54 -3.59
N ALA A 47 -16.29 -13.42 -3.27
CA ALA A 47 -16.45 -12.29 -4.16
C ALA A 47 -15.58 -11.12 -3.69
N GLY A 48 -15.05 -10.31 -4.61
CA GLY A 48 -14.28 -9.11 -4.27
C GLY A 48 -12.88 -9.00 -4.87
N LYS A 49 -12.59 -9.72 -5.97
CA LYS A 49 -11.32 -9.61 -6.72
C LYS A 49 -10.97 -8.16 -7.05
N ASN A 50 -11.96 -7.35 -7.41
CA ASN A 50 -11.77 -5.94 -7.74
C ASN A 50 -11.23 -5.13 -6.56
N TYR A 51 -11.62 -5.41 -5.32
CA TYR A 51 -11.09 -4.69 -4.15
C TYR A 51 -9.63 -5.02 -3.90
N ALA A 52 -9.25 -6.30 -4.02
CA ALA A 52 -7.87 -6.73 -3.89
C ALA A 52 -6.99 -6.15 -5.00
N TYR A 53 -7.46 -6.13 -6.26
CA TYR A 53 -6.77 -5.46 -7.36
C TYR A 53 -6.61 -3.96 -7.12
N SER A 54 -7.68 -3.27 -6.75
CA SER A 54 -7.63 -1.84 -6.47
C SER A 54 -6.69 -1.53 -5.30
N ALA A 55 -6.65 -2.37 -4.27
CA ALA A 55 -5.74 -2.20 -3.13
C ALA A 55 -4.26 -2.31 -3.56
N ILE A 56 -3.93 -3.30 -4.38
CA ILE A 56 -2.57 -3.49 -4.90
C ILE A 56 -2.17 -2.29 -5.78
N ILE A 57 -3.06 -1.87 -6.69
CA ILE A 57 -2.79 -0.74 -7.59
C ILE A 57 -2.59 0.56 -6.79
N ILE A 58 -3.49 0.88 -5.86
CA ILE A 58 -3.42 2.08 -5.01
C ILE A 58 -2.13 2.08 -4.18
N SER A 59 -1.79 0.96 -3.57
CA SER A 59 -0.59 0.84 -2.72
C SER A 59 0.70 0.89 -3.54
N SER A 60 0.70 0.33 -4.75
CA SER A 60 1.83 0.43 -5.68
C SER A 60 2.04 1.87 -6.15
N LEU A 61 0.96 2.58 -6.46
CA LEU A 61 1.01 4.01 -6.82
C LEU A 61 1.55 4.86 -5.65
N TYR A 62 1.16 4.56 -4.41
CA TYR A 62 1.70 5.21 -3.21
C TYR A 62 3.22 5.06 -3.13
N ILE A 63 3.73 3.83 -3.27
CA ILE A 63 5.17 3.55 -3.22
C ILE A 63 5.92 4.36 -4.28
N LEU A 64 5.37 4.43 -5.50
CA LEU A 64 5.92 5.25 -6.57
C LEU A 64 6.00 6.74 -6.19
N ILE A 65 4.92 7.29 -5.64
CA ILE A 65 4.88 8.69 -5.19
C ILE A 65 5.93 8.93 -4.10
N VAL A 66 6.04 8.03 -3.12
CA VAL A 66 7.01 8.14 -2.04
C VAL A 66 8.44 8.10 -2.57
N ILE A 67 8.75 7.21 -3.51
CA ILE A 67 10.08 7.13 -4.14
C ILE A 67 10.42 8.44 -4.85
N VAL A 68 9.49 8.98 -5.65
CA VAL A 68 9.69 10.25 -6.35
C VAL A 68 9.91 11.40 -5.35
N LEU A 69 9.13 11.44 -4.28
CA LEU A 69 9.26 12.44 -3.22
C LEU A 69 10.61 12.32 -2.51
N LEU A 70 11.07 11.10 -2.22
CA LEU A 70 12.40 10.84 -1.66
C LEU A 70 13.54 11.27 -2.59
N ILE A 71 13.42 11.08 -3.90
CA ILE A 71 14.45 11.50 -4.84
C ILE A 71 14.51 13.03 -4.94
N ILE A 72 13.35 13.70 -5.00
CA ILE A 72 13.29 15.16 -5.18
C ILE A 72 13.59 15.91 -3.87
N LYS A 73 12.95 15.52 -2.76
CA LYS A 73 13.07 16.20 -1.45
C LYS A 73 14.00 15.50 -0.46
N GLY A 74 14.44 14.28 -0.73
CA GLY A 74 15.46 13.61 0.08
C GLY A 74 16.75 14.41 0.26
N PRO A 75 17.34 15.04 -0.79
CA PRO A 75 18.53 15.87 -0.60
C PRO A 75 18.26 17.08 0.31
N ASP A 76 17.09 17.71 0.23
CA ASP A 76 16.71 18.79 1.16
C ASP A 76 16.54 18.28 2.59
N MET A 77 15.88 17.13 2.79
CA MET A 77 15.71 16.51 4.11
C MET A 77 17.06 16.13 4.74
N LEU A 78 17.99 15.58 3.96
CA LEU A 78 19.35 15.28 4.41
C LEU A 78 20.13 16.55 4.76
N LYS A 79 19.92 17.65 4.03
CA LYS A 79 20.51 18.96 4.34
C LYS A 79 19.99 19.51 5.67
N TYR A 80 18.68 19.41 5.95
CA TYR A 80 18.13 19.81 7.24
C TYR A 80 18.62 18.95 8.42
N ILE A 81 18.79 17.64 8.21
CA ILE A 81 19.37 16.74 9.22
C ILE A 81 20.86 17.04 9.43
N GLY A 82 21.60 17.34 8.35
CA GLY A 82 23.01 17.71 8.41
C GLY A 82 23.26 19.08 9.05
N MET A 83 22.33 20.04 8.93
CA MET A 83 22.42 21.34 9.62
C MET A 83 22.07 21.28 11.12
N MET A 84 21.44 20.20 11.59
CA MET A 84 21.20 19.96 13.03
C MET A 84 22.36 19.24 13.73
N ARG A 85 23.48 18.99 13.03
CA ARG A 85 24.68 18.36 13.57
C ARG A 85 25.81 19.37 13.67
#